data_AF-A0A968W668-F1
#
_entry.id   AF-A0A968W668-F1
#
_cell.length_a   1.000
_cell.length_b   1.000
_cell.length_c   1.000
_cell.angle_alpha   90.00
_cell.angle_beta   90.00
_cell.angle_gamma   90.00
#
_symmetry.space_group_name_H-M   'P 1'
#
loop_
_entity.id
_entity.type
_entity.pdbx_description
1 polymer ?
#
loop_
_entity_poly.entity_id
_entity_poly.type
_entity_poly.pdbx_seq_one_letter_code
_entity_poly.pdbx_strand_id
1 'polypeptide(L)' 'MTSTTVKQKILKALDEMPQDVTFPQVMERLYFLYKVDRGLQQVADGDTMSHAEAKSRIKRWHE' A
#
# COMPACT_ATOMS: atom_id res chain seq x y z
N MET A 1 14.49 -19.10 -5.71
CA MET A 1 14.02 -18.36 -4.52
C MET A 1 12.51 -18.30 -4.59
N THR A 2 11.79 -18.85 -3.62
CA THR A 2 10.32 -18.89 -3.64
C THR A 2 9.76 -17.48 -3.49
N SER A 3 9.21 -16.92 -4.57
CA SER A 3 8.49 -15.65 -4.55
C SER A 3 7.24 -15.77 -3.69
N THR A 4 7.11 -14.92 -2.67
CA THR A 4 5.91 -14.85 -1.82
C THR A 4 4.74 -14.34 -2.66
N THR A 5 3.71 -15.16 -2.83
CA THR A 5 2.50 -14.80 -3.58
C THR A 5 1.65 -13.76 -2.86
N VAL A 6 0.83 -13.02 -3.59
CA VAL A 6 -0.16 -12.08 -3.02
C VAL A 6 -1.06 -12.78 -2.00
N LYS A 7 -1.51 -14.00 -2.28
CA LYS A 7 -2.33 -14.80 -1.36
C LYS A 7 -1.61 -15.05 -0.03
N GLN A 8 -0.32 -15.41 -0.07
CA GLN A 8 0.47 -15.63 1.14
C GLN A 8 0.67 -14.35 1.94
N LYS A 9 0.88 -13.20 1.27
CA LYS A 9 0.95 -11.89 1.95
C LYS A 9 -0.36 -11.52 2.64
N ILE A 10 -1.50 -11.77 1.98
CA ILE A 10 -2.84 -11.53 2.55
C ILE A 10 -3.06 -12.40 3.79
N LEU A 11 -2.80 -13.70 3.69
CA LEU A 11 -2.98 -14.62 4.84
C LEU A 11 -2.13 -14.19 6.03
N LYS A 12 -0.86 -13.86 5.80
CA LYS A 12 0.01 -13.33 6.86
C LYS A 12 -0.54 -12.04 7.47
N ALA A 13 -1.04 -11.11 6.65
CA ALA A 13 -1.61 -9.87 7.15
C ALA A 13 -2.87 -10.09 7.99
N LEU A 14 -3.66 -11.13 7.70
CA LEU A 14 -4.81 -11.54 8.51
C LEU A 14 -4.39 -12.22 9.81
N ASP A 15 -3.37 -13.09 9.77
CA ASP A 15 -2.84 -13.78 10.96
C ASP A 15 -2.26 -12.82 12.00
N GLU A 16 -1.74 -11.67 11.57
CA GLU A 16 -1.18 -10.63 12.44
C GLU A 16 -2.25 -9.72 13.07
N MET A 17 -3.53 -9.87 12.71
CA MET A 17 -4.61 -9.00 13.22
C MET A 17 -5.14 -9.43 14.59
N PRO A 18 -5.63 -8.48 15.40
CA PRO A 18 -6.42 -8.78 16.59
C PRO A 18 -7.70 -9.56 16.26
N GLN A 19 -8.18 -10.36 17.21
CA GLN A 19 -9.40 -11.17 17.03
C GLN A 19 -10.69 -10.32 16.95
N ASP A 20 -10.66 -9.09 17.49
CA ASP A 20 -11.75 -8.12 17.47
C ASP A 20 -11.71 -7.19 16.24
N VAL A 21 -10.86 -7.49 15.24
CA VAL A 21 -10.78 -6.71 14.01
C VAL A 21 -12.11 -6.70 13.26
N THR A 22 -12.54 -5.52 12.83
CA THR A 22 -13.76 -5.34 12.04
C THR A 22 -13.47 -5.47 10.54
N PHE A 23 -14.48 -5.82 9.75
CA PHE A 23 -14.34 -5.94 8.30
C PHE A 23 -13.80 -4.66 7.62
N PRO A 24 -14.23 -3.43 7.97
CA PRO A 24 -13.64 -2.21 7.43
C PRO A 24 -12.13 -2.08 7.70
N GLN A 25 -11.68 -2.44 8.90
CA GLN A 25 -10.25 -2.40 9.25
C GLN A 25 -9.44 -3.43 8.46
N VAL A 26 -10.01 -4.62 8.22
CA VAL A 26 -9.39 -5.62 7.34
C VAL A 26 -9.21 -5.05 5.94
N MET A 27 -10.27 -4.47 5.36
CA MET A 27 -10.22 -3.86 4.03
C MET A 27 -9.20 -2.74 3.95
N GLU A 28 -9.15 -1.85 4.95
CA GLU A 28 -8.17 -0.78 5.03
C GLU A 28 -6.74 -1.31 5.04
N ARG A 29 -6.44 -2.30 5.90
CA ARG A 29 -5.11 -2.90 6.00
C ARG A 29 -4.68 -3.55 4.69
N LEU A 30 -5.56 -4.32 4.06
CA LEU A 30 -5.25 -4.97 2.78
C LEU A 30 -5.02 -3.94 1.66
N TYR A 31 -5.83 -2.89 1.62
CA TYR A 31 -5.65 -1.81 0.64
C TYR A 31 -4.37 -1.02 0.87
N PHE A 32 -4.02 -0.74 2.13
CA PHE A 32 -2.74 -0.12 2.49
C PHE A 32 -1.55 -0.94 1.98
N LEU A 33 -1.53 -2.25 2.25
CA LEU A 33 -0.46 -3.14 1.79
C LEU A 33 -0.36 -3.17 0.26
N TYR A 34 -1.50 -3.22 -0.44
CA TYR A 34 -1.54 -3.11 -1.90
C TYR A 34 -0.92 -1.80 -2.41
N LYS A 35 -1.24 -0.66 -1.77
CA LYS A 35 -0.69 0.65 -2.14
C LYS A 35 0.82 0.73 -1.91
N VAL A 36 1.33 0.11 -0.84
CA VAL A 36 2.77 0.01 -0.56
C VAL A 36 3.47 -0.82 -1.63
N ASP A 37 2.99 -2.04 -1.91
CA ASP A 37 3.56 -2.90 -2.96
C ASP A 37 3.57 -2.19 -4.32
N ARG A 38 2.49 -1.46 -4.65
CA ARG A 38 2.46 -0.63 -5.86
C ARG A 38 3.49 0.49 -5.85
N GLY A 39 3.63 1.22 -4.74
CA GLY A 39 4.64 2.28 -4.62
C GLY A 39 6.06 1.75 -4.81
N LEU A 40 6.37 0.57 -4.25
CA LEU A 40 7.66 -0.09 -4.44
C LEU A 40 7.90 -0.46 -5.92
N GLN A 41 6.88 -0.98 -6.61
CA GLN A 41 6.98 -1.28 -8.03
C GLN A 41 7.19 -0.01 -8.86
N GLN A 42 6.47 1.07 -8.57
CA GLN A 42 6.65 2.36 -9.25
C GLN A 42 8.08 2.90 -9.08
N VAL A 43 8.66 2.79 -7.88
CA VAL A 43 10.06 3.15 -7.65
C VAL A 43 11.01 2.28 -8.48
N ALA A 44 10.79 0.97 -8.53
CA ALA A 44 11.60 0.06 -9.32
C ALA A 44 11.52 0.35 -10.84
N ASP A 45 10.35 0.79 -11.31
CA ASP A 45 10.09 1.14 -12.70
C ASP A 45 10.52 2.59 -13.05
N GLY A 46 11.01 3.35 -12.07
CA GLY A 46 11.39 4.76 -12.24
C GLY A 46 10.20 5.73 -12.31
N ASP A 47 8.97 5.27 -12.09
CA ASP A 47 7.74 6.07 -11.97
C ASP A 47 7.73 6.84 -10.63
N THR A 48 8.64 7.80 -10.53
CA THR A 48 8.81 8.67 -9.36
C THR A 48 8.69 10.13 -9.79
N MET A 49 8.44 11.01 -8.84
CA MET A 49 8.40 12.45 -9.08
C MET A 49 9.29 13.17 -8.08
N SER A 50 9.76 14.36 -8.45
CA SER A 50 10.54 15.20 -7.54
C SER A 50 9.69 15.68 -6.37
N HIS A 51 10.36 16.02 -5.26
CA HIS A 51 9.70 16.59 -4.09
C HIS A 51 8.93 17.90 -4.42
N ALA A 52 9.47 18.71 -5.33
CA ALA A 52 8.84 19.96 -5.76
C ALA A 52 7.53 19.69 -6.52
N GLU A 53 7.53 18.74 -7.45
CA GLU A 53 6.31 18.34 -8.17
C GLU A 53 5.25 17.75 -7.23
N ALA A 54 5.67 16.91 -6.27
CA ALA A 54 4.77 16.35 -5.27
C ALA A 54 4.09 17.45 -4.44
N LYS A 55 4.84 18.45 -3.96
CA LYS A 55 4.29 19.61 -3.24
C LYS A 55 3.28 20.39 -4.07
N SER A 56 3.56 20.63 -5.35
CA SER A 56 2.64 21.32 -6.26
C SER A 56 1.35 20.52 -6.48
N ARG A 57 1.41 19.18 -6.54
CA ARG A 57 0.21 18.34 -6.68
C ARG A 57 -0.68 18.38 -5.45
N ILE A 58 -0.09 18.25 -4.24
CA ILE A 58 -0.83 18.23 -2.97
C ILE A 58 -1.59 19.54 -2.74
N LYS A 59 -1.00 20.69 -3.09
CA LYS A 59 -1.67 22.00 -2.95
C LYS A 59 -3.00 22.08 -3.70
N ARG A 60 -3.12 21.40 -4.85
CA ARG A 60 -4.34 21.38 -5.69
C ARG A 60 -5.46 20.46 -5.16
N TRP A 61 -5.24 19.73 -4.06
CA TRP A 61 -6.27 18.85 -3.49
C TRP A 61 -7.20 19.58 -2.50
N HIS A 62 -6.84 20.79 -2.09
CA HIS A 62 -7.60 21.60 -1.15
C HIS A 62 -8.31 22.80 -1.82
N GLU A 63 -8.31 22.86 -3.15
CA GLU A 63 -9.13 23.76 -3.99
C GLU A 63 -10.39 23.01 -4.44
#